data_AF-W2JRU4-F1
#
_entry.id   AF-W2JRU4-F1
#
_cell.length_a   1.000
_cell.length_b   1.000
_cell.length_c   1.000
_cell.angle_alpha   90.00
_cell.angle_beta   90.00
_cell.angle_gamma   90.00
#
_symmetry.space_group_name_H-M   'P 1'
#
loop_
_entity.id
_entity.type
_entity.pdbx_description
1 polymer ?
#
loop_
_entity_poly.entity_id
_entity_poly.type
_entity_poly.pdbx_seq_one_letter_code
_entity_poly.pdbx_strand_id
1 'polypeptide(L)' 'GIPESKFGNTYRDRFYRTKLNHFDVEFGSDDALMDESKMPVKWFECLL' A
#
# COMPACT_ATOMS: atom_id res chain seq x y z
N GLY A 1 12.55 -4.04 22.79
CA GLY A 1 11.48 -4.02 21.79
C GLY A 1 10.65 -5.29 21.85
N ILE A 2 9.57 -5.40 21.05
CA ILE A 2 8.77 -6.62 20.91
C ILE A 2 9.53 -7.63 20.03
N PRO A 3 9.65 -8.92 20.39
CA PRO A 3 10.33 -9.91 19.55
C PRO A 3 9.66 -10.10 18.19
N GLU A 4 10.45 -10.26 17.12
CA GLU A 4 9.95 -10.46 15.75
C GLU A 4 9.01 -11.67 15.63
N SER A 5 9.26 -12.73 16.42
CA SER A 5 8.42 -13.93 16.47
C SER A 5 6.99 -13.68 16.99
N LYS A 6 6.72 -12.52 17.60
CA LYS A 6 5.36 -12.14 18.02
C LYS A 6 4.54 -11.50 16.90
N PHE A 7 5.15 -11.20 15.75
CA PHE A 7 4.46 -10.60 14.63
C PHE A 7 3.91 -11.67 13.68
N GLY A 8 2.64 -11.51 13.32
CA GLY A 8 1.93 -12.41 12.42
C GLY A 8 1.83 -11.86 10.99
N ASN A 9 1.32 -12.69 10.08
CA ASN A 9 1.25 -12.41 8.65
C ASN A 9 -0.17 -12.15 8.14
N THR A 10 -1.18 -12.13 9.01
CA THR A 10 -2.55 -11.78 8.64
C THR A 10 -3.04 -10.55 9.40
N TYR A 11 -3.91 -9.76 8.77
CA TYR A 11 -4.52 -8.56 9.37
C TYR A 11 -5.35 -8.85 10.62
N ARG A 12 -5.63 -10.13 10.90
CA ARG A 12 -6.32 -10.59 12.11
C ARG A 12 -5.38 -10.78 13.30
N ASP A 13 -4.06 -10.78 13.09
CA ASP A 13 -3.08 -10.93 14.15
C ASP A 13 -2.94 -9.64 14.97
N ARG A 14 -2.88 -9.75 16.29
CA ARG A 14 -2.74 -8.60 17.22
C ARG A 14 -1.54 -7.72 16.86
N PHE A 15 -0.45 -8.35 16.47
CA PHE A 15 0.75 -7.69 15.97
C PHE A 15 0.97 -8.10 14.53
N TYR A 16 0.12 -7.63 13.62
CA TYR A 16 0.29 -7.86 12.20
C TYR A 16 1.52 -7.10 11.67
N ARG A 17 2.45 -7.81 11.02
CA ARG A 17 3.54 -7.18 10.29
C ARG A 17 3.00 -6.67 8.96
N THR A 18 2.67 -5.39 8.90
CA THR A 18 2.44 -4.73 7.61
C THR A 18 3.73 -4.80 6.81
N LYS A 19 3.70 -5.48 5.67
CA LYS A 19 4.73 -5.34 4.65
C LYS A 19 4.28 -4.20 3.75
N LEU A 20 4.49 -2.98 4.21
CA LEU A 20 4.42 -1.82 3.34
C LEU A 20 5.75 -1.78 2.59
N ASN A 21 5.82 -2.40 1.43
CA ASN A 21 7.03 -2.29 0.63
C ASN A 21 7.02 -0.88 -0.02
N HIS A 22 8.21 -0.30 -0.25
CA HIS A 22 8.30 1.06 -0.83
C HIS A 22 7.56 1.18 -2.16
N PHE A 23 7.49 0.10 -2.94
CA PHE A 23 6.76 0.05 -4.21
C PHE A 23 5.23 0.02 -4.03
N ASP A 24 4.70 -0.52 -2.93
CA ASP A 24 3.26 -0.53 -2.63
C ASP A 24 2.74 0.86 -2.29
N VAL A 25 3.63 1.75 -1.83
CA VAL A 25 3.32 3.17 -1.50
C VAL A 25 3.85 4.15 -2.52
N GLU A 26 4.60 3.66 -3.50
CA GLU A 26 5.01 4.47 -4.61
C GLU A 26 3.76 4.72 -5.45
N PHE A 27 3.15 5.89 -5.24
CA PHE A 27 2.31 6.48 -6.27
C PHE A 27 3.22 6.69 -7.46
N GLY A 28 3.21 5.72 -8.40
CA GLY A 28 3.78 5.93 -9.71
C GLY A 28 3.27 7.27 -10.22
N SER A 29 4.15 8.12 -10.74
CA SER A 29 3.80 9.46 -11.20
C SER A 29 2.89 9.47 -12.44
N ASP A 30 2.37 8.29 -12.82
CA ASP A 30 1.57 8.00 -13.98
C ASP A 30 0.43 7.05 -13.61
N ASP A 31 -0.60 7.04 -14.47
CA ASP A 31 -1.72 6.12 -14.38
C ASP A 31 -1.35 4.70 -14.82
N ALA A 32 -1.99 3.69 -14.23
CA ALA A 32 -1.76 2.30 -14.64
C ALA A 32 -2.29 2.06 -16.07
N LEU A 33 -1.49 1.38 -16.90
CA LEU A 33 -1.84 1.12 -18.31
C LEU A 33 -2.95 0.08 -18.51
N MET A 34 -3.20 -0.79 -17.52
CA MET A 34 -4.11 -1.94 -17.63
C MET A 34 -5.10 -2.07 -16.46
N ASP A 35 -5.11 -1.14 -15.51
CA ASP A 35 -5.91 -1.21 -14.29
C ASP A 35 -6.50 0.16 -13.98
N GLU A 36 -7.70 0.44 -14.47
CA GLU A 36 -8.41 1.71 -14.25
C GLU A 36 -8.76 1.95 -12.78
N SER A 37 -8.59 0.95 -11.90
CA SER A 37 -8.69 1.13 -10.46
C SER A 37 -7.42 1.69 -9.82
N LYS A 38 -6.38 1.99 -10.61
CA LYS A 38 -5.10 2.55 -10.17
C LYS A 38 -4.69 3.75 -11.04
N MET A 39 -5.41 4.86 -10.88
CA MET A 39 -5.25 6.08 -11.67
C MET A 39 -4.86 7.28 -10.79
N PRO A 40 -3.67 7.28 -10.15
CA PRO A 40 -3.27 8.30 -9.19
C PRO A 40 -3.31 9.72 -9.75
N VAL A 41 -2.96 9.94 -11.02
CA VAL A 41 -2.99 11.27 -11.63
C VAL A 41 -4.43 11.76 -11.75
N LYS A 42 -5.34 10.92 -12.27
CA LYS A 42 -6.77 11.22 -12.36
C LYS A 42 -7.40 11.50 -11.00
N TRP A 43 -7.02 10.76 -9.96
CA TRP A 43 -7.55 11.00 -8.61
C TRP A 43 -7.17 12.38 -8.09
N PHE A 44 -5.93 12.83 -8.33
CA PHE A 44 -5.50 14.17 -7.97
C PHE A 44 -6.14 15.26 -8.85
N GLU A 45 -6.37 15.01 -10.15
CA GLU A 45 -7.16 15.91 -11.02
C GLU A 45 -8.58 16.12 -10.47
N CYS A 46 -9.21 15.09 -9.90
CA CYS A 46 -10.55 15.21 -9.30
C CYS A 46 -10.57 15.95 -7.95
N LEU A 47 -9.41 16.09 -7.29
CA LEU A 47 -9.30 16.74 -5.98
C LEU A 47 -9.02 18.25 -6.09
N LEU A 48 -8.52 18.71 -7.24
CA LEU A 48 -8.17 20.10 -7.54
C LEU A 48 -9.28 20.81 -8.34
#